data_AF-A0A2D6X366-F1
#
_entry.id   AF-A0A2D6X366-F1
#
_cell.length_a   1.000
_cell.length_b   1.000
_cell.length_c   1.000
_cell.angle_alpha   90.00
_cell.angle_beta   90.00
_cell.angle_gamma   90.00
#
_symmetry.space_group_name_H-M   'P 1'
#
loop_
_entity.id
_entity.type
_entity.pdbx_description
1 polymer ?
#
loop_
_entity_poly.entity_id
_entity_poly.type
_entity_poly.pdbx_seq_one_letter_code
_entity_poly.pdbx_strand_id
1 'polypeptide(L)'
;MPSLSFLSALRDHDEDVIEKTQNEDRECVECKKIFNLTSGEIDFFVQHELETPKRCKPCRQVRKEGFSVKQEAEQPTTNQIICNNCNRVSTVPFTPIANRPVYCPVCWNGVKNTPHK
;
A
#
# COMPACT_ATOMS: atom_id res chain seq x y z
N MET A 1 45.65 23.19 56.39
CA MET A 1 44.32 22.63 56.68
C MET A 1 43.34 23.77 56.99
N PRO A 2 42.55 24.21 56.01
CA PRO A 2 41.21 24.73 56.27
C PRO A 2 40.15 24.01 55.42
N SER A 3 39.18 23.44 56.14
CA SER A 3 37.74 23.32 55.87
C SER A 3 37.22 23.17 54.43
N LEU A 4 36.79 21.95 54.11
CA LEU A 4 35.78 21.64 53.08
C LEU A 4 34.50 22.45 53.30
N SER A 5 34.01 23.19 52.29
CA SER A 5 32.58 23.47 52.00
C SER A 5 32.40 24.58 50.95
N PHE A 6 32.63 24.26 49.67
CA PHE A 6 32.03 24.95 48.52
C PHE A 6 31.80 23.88 47.45
N LEU A 7 30.95 22.89 47.73
CA LEU A 7 29.58 22.86 47.19
C LEU A 7 29.56 23.25 45.70
N SER A 8 29.57 22.22 44.86
CA SER A 8 28.79 22.13 43.62
C SER A 8 28.45 23.44 42.92
N ALA A 9 29.40 23.99 42.18
CA ALA A 9 29.08 24.82 41.01
C ALA A 9 28.66 23.91 39.84
N LEU A 10 27.56 23.18 40.04
CA LEU A 10 26.73 22.60 38.99
C LEU A 10 25.53 23.53 38.86
N ARG A 11 25.53 24.40 37.85
CA ARG A 11 24.34 24.84 37.12
C ARG A 11 24.74 25.85 36.04
N ASP A 12 23.92 25.89 35.00
CA ASP A 12 23.88 26.89 33.93
C ASP A 12 24.65 26.54 32.63
N HIS A 13 23.99 25.70 31.82
CA HIS A 13 23.85 25.73 30.35
C HIS A 13 22.85 24.59 30.02
N ASP A 14 21.55 24.83 29.97
CA ASP A 14 20.76 25.28 28.79
C ASP A 14 20.82 24.34 27.58
N GLU A 15 19.62 24.05 27.04
CA GLU A 15 19.29 23.33 25.80
C GLU A 15 19.48 21.79 25.84
N ASP A 16 18.49 20.92 25.66
CA ASP A 16 17.21 21.04 24.99
C ASP A 16 16.15 20.18 25.69
N VAL A 17 14.95 20.74 25.74
CA VAL A 17 13.71 19.99 25.84
C VAL A 17 13.75 18.94 24.73
N ILE A 18 14.04 17.68 25.08
CA ILE A 18 13.75 16.55 24.20
C ILE A 18 12.21 16.46 24.20
N GLU A 19 11.59 17.34 23.42
CA GLU A 19 10.21 17.19 22.98
C GLU A 19 10.14 15.78 22.41
N LYS A 20 9.35 14.94 23.08
CA LYS A 20 9.00 13.60 22.63
C LYS A 20 8.25 13.73 21.30
N THR A 21 8.96 13.93 20.19
CA THR A 21 8.52 13.40 18.92
C THR A 21 8.47 11.89 19.12
N GLN A 22 7.26 11.37 19.36
CA GLN A 22 6.95 9.95 19.37
C GLN A 22 7.17 9.45 17.94
N ASN A 23 8.43 9.20 17.62
CA ASN A 23 8.88 8.55 16.40
C ASN A 23 9.23 7.12 16.82
N GLU A 24 8.47 6.15 16.32
CA GLU A 24 8.74 4.75 16.61
C GLU A 24 9.64 4.17 15.51
N ASP A 25 10.89 3.89 15.88
CA ASP A 25 11.86 3.28 14.98
C ASP A 25 11.52 1.79 14.77
N ARG A 26 11.30 1.40 13.51
CA ARG A 26 10.95 0.04 13.08
C ARG A 26 11.97 -0.46 12.05
N GLU A 27 12.30 -1.74 12.11
CA GLU A 27 13.15 -2.38 11.11
C GLU A 27 12.33 -2.85 9.90
N CYS A 28 12.76 -2.49 8.69
CA CYS A 28 12.14 -2.99 7.47
C CYS A 28 12.50 -4.46 7.21
N VAL A 29 11.50 -5.30 6.97
CA VAL A 29 11.68 -6.74 6.68
C VAL A 29 12.50 -7.02 5.42
N GLU A 30 12.56 -6.09 4.46
CA GLU A 30 13.23 -6.31 3.17
C GLU A 30 14.63 -5.72 3.09
N CYS A 31 14.79 -4.46 3.50
CA CYS A 31 16.08 -3.77 3.40
C CYS A 31 16.85 -3.70 4.72
N LYS A 32 16.27 -4.20 5.82
CA LYS A 32 16.83 -4.15 7.19
C LYS A 32 17.22 -2.75 7.67
N LYS A 33 16.71 -1.72 6.99
CA LYS A 33 16.91 -0.32 7.40
C LYS A 33 15.90 0.01 8.49
N ILE A 34 16.39 0.71 9.50
CA ILE A 34 15.56 1.34 10.53
C ILE A 34 14.88 2.54 9.89
N PHE A 35 13.56 2.66 10.05
CA PHE A 35 12.79 3.81 9.61
C PHE A 35 11.88 4.29 10.74
N ASN A 36 11.70 5.59 10.83
CA ASN A 36 10.86 6.20 11.85
C ASN A 36 9.40 6.25 11.39
N LEU A 37 8.48 5.76 12.23
CA LEU A 37 7.05 5.95 12.07
C LEU A 37 6.64 7.14 12.94
N THR A 38 6.13 8.19 12.32
CA THR A 38 5.72 9.42 13.03
C THR A 38 4.40 9.18 13.79
N SER A 39 4.19 9.83 14.94
CA SER A 39 2.92 9.78 15.71
C SER A 39 1.67 9.90 14.84
N GLY A 40 1.63 10.86 13.90
CA GLY A 40 0.47 11.04 13.02
C GLY A 40 0.21 9.85 12.08
N GLU A 41 1.24 9.08 11.70
CA GLU A 41 1.06 7.85 10.92
C GLU A 41 0.49 6.74 11.81
N ILE A 42 0.99 6.61 13.05
CA ILE A 42 0.49 5.64 14.04
C ILE A 42 -0.98 5.91 14.34
N ASP A 43 -1.33 7.16 14.64
CA ASP A 43 -2.70 7.58 14.95
C ASP A 43 -3.65 7.27 13.79
N PHE A 44 -3.22 7.52 12.55
CA PHE A 44 -3.98 7.17 11.36
C PHE A 44 -4.26 5.66 11.26
N PHE A 45 -3.24 4.81 11.50
CA PHE A 45 -3.42 3.36 11.45
C PHE A 45 -4.36 2.86 12.55
N VAL A 46 -4.24 3.41 13.77
CA VAL A 46 -5.13 3.07 14.90
C VAL A 46 -6.56 3.51 14.63
N GLN A 47 -6.78 4.74 14.15
CA GLN A 47 -8.12 5.26 13.84
C GLN A 47 -8.82 4.50 12.72
N HIS A 48 -8.08 4.00 11.75
CA HIS A 48 -8.63 3.23 10.64
C HIS A 48 -8.68 1.71 10.89
N GLU A 49 -8.33 1.25 12.09
CA GLU A 49 -8.22 -0.18 12.42
C GLU A 49 -7.32 -0.95 11.42
N LEU A 50 -6.27 -0.29 10.93
CA LEU A 50 -5.31 -0.83 9.96
C LEU A 50 -4.02 -1.26 10.64
N GLU A 51 -3.40 -2.33 10.12
CA GLU A 51 -2.08 -2.74 10.60
C GLU A 51 -0.98 -1.77 10.16
N THR A 52 -0.04 -1.50 11.06
CA THR A 52 1.13 -0.65 10.77
C THR A 52 2.08 -1.31 9.76
N PRO A 53 2.73 -0.52 8.88
CA PRO A 53 3.53 -1.06 7.80
C PRO A 53 4.83 -1.70 8.31
N LYS A 54 5.06 -2.97 7.94
CA LYS A 54 6.30 -3.73 8.22
C LYS A 54 7.47 -3.38 7.28
N ARG A 55 7.24 -2.52 6.30
CA ARG A 55 8.21 -2.13 5.27
C ARG A 55 8.34 -0.62 5.23
N CYS A 56 9.57 -0.14 5.03
CA CYS A 56 9.83 1.29 4.90
C CYS A 56 9.22 1.87 3.62
N LYS A 57 9.01 3.20 3.61
CA LYS A 57 8.50 3.98 2.47
C LYS A 57 9.16 3.61 1.12
N PRO A 58 10.50 3.55 0.99
CA PRO A 58 11.11 3.22 -0.30
C PRO A 58 10.82 1.79 -0.75
N CYS A 59 10.82 0.79 0.14
CA CYS A 59 10.47 -0.59 -0.22
C CYS A 59 9.00 -0.70 -0.63
N ARG A 60 8.11 0.04 0.03
CA ARG A 60 6.68 0.09 -0.33
C ARG A 60 6.46 0.77 -1.68
N GLN A 61 7.22 1.82 -1.98
CA GLN A 61 7.19 2.53 -3.25
C GLN A 61 7.71 1.67 -4.40
N VAL A 62 8.87 1.02 -4.25
CA VAL A 62 9.42 0.09 -5.26
C VAL A 62 8.42 -1.03 -5.58
N ARG A 63 7.72 -1.56 -4.56
CA ARG A 63 6.67 -2.55 -4.81
C ARG A 63 5.46 -1.98 -5.54
N LYS A 64 5.04 -0.77 -5.19
CA LYS A 64 3.94 -0.07 -5.88
C LYS A 64 4.29 0.19 -7.34
N GLU A 65 5.52 0.62 -7.62
CA GLU A 65 6.05 0.83 -8.96
C GLU A 65 6.14 -0.51 -9.71
N GLY A 66 6.69 -1.56 -9.10
CA GLY A 66 6.73 -2.90 -9.68
C GLY A 66 5.35 -3.53 -9.95
N PHE A 67 4.33 -3.19 -9.16
CA PHE A 67 2.94 -3.56 -9.43
C PHE A 67 2.30 -2.70 -10.52
N SER A 68 2.69 -1.42 -10.63
CA SER A 68 2.14 -0.48 -11.63
C SER A 68 2.71 -0.73 -13.02
N VAL A 69 3.94 -1.26 -13.12
CA VAL A 69 4.59 -1.63 -14.40
C VAL A 69 3.96 -2.90 -15.02
N LYS A 70 3.10 -3.62 -14.30
CA LYS A 70 2.37 -4.78 -14.84
C LYS A 70 1.06 -4.42 -15.55
N GLN A 71 0.94 -3.22 -16.09
CA GLN A 71 -0.14 -2.84 -17.02
C GLN A 71 0.30 -2.72 -18.49
N GLU A 72 1.59 -2.88 -18.81
CA GLU A 72 2.11 -2.53 -20.16
C GLU A 72 2.87 -3.61 -20.93
N ALA A 73 2.94 -4.86 -20.47
CA ALA A 73 3.72 -5.89 -21.17
C ALA A 73 3.15 -7.34 -21.18
N GLU A 74 1.87 -7.53 -20.88
CA GLU A 74 1.15 -8.71 -21.37
C GLU A 74 0.16 -8.17 -22.39
N GLN A 75 0.52 -8.23 -23.69
CA GLN A 75 -0.46 -7.98 -24.74
C GLN A 75 -1.64 -8.93 -24.44
N PRO A 76 -2.84 -8.42 -24.12
CA PRO A 76 -3.98 -9.29 -23.93
C PRO A 76 -4.11 -10.07 -25.23
N THR A 77 -4.07 -11.39 -25.16
CA THR A 77 -4.42 -12.22 -26.31
C THR A 77 -5.87 -11.92 -26.61
N THR A 78 -6.07 -11.03 -27.58
CA THR A 78 -7.39 -10.57 -27.98
C THR A 78 -8.07 -11.73 -28.69
N ASN A 79 -8.93 -12.43 -27.97
CA ASN A 79 -9.68 -13.54 -28.53
C ASN A 79 -11.00 -13.04 -29.09
N GLN A 80 -11.38 -13.54 -30.26
CA GLN A 80 -12.72 -13.32 -30.81
C GLN A 80 -13.70 -14.26 -30.12
N ILE A 81 -14.78 -13.69 -29.58
CA ILE A 81 -15.86 -14.42 -28.94
C ILE A 81 -17.19 -14.00 -29.55
N ILE A 82 -18.18 -14.90 -29.49
CA ILE A 82 -19.57 -14.60 -29.84
C ILE A 82 -20.29 -14.27 -28.53
N CYS A 83 -20.90 -13.09 -28.45
CA CYS A 83 -21.64 -12.67 -27.25
C CYS A 83 -22.94 -13.47 -27.11
N ASN A 84 -23.18 -14.11 -25.97
CA ASN A 84 -24.40 -14.89 -25.73
C ASN A 84 -25.68 -14.06 -25.61
N ASN A 85 -25.58 -12.73 -25.41
CA ASN A 85 -26.75 -11.86 -25.30
C ASN A 85 -27.18 -11.27 -26.66
N CYS A 86 -26.22 -10.78 -27.44
CA CYS A 86 -26.51 -10.06 -28.68
C CYS A 86 -26.03 -10.78 -29.95
N ASN A 87 -25.40 -11.94 -29.81
CA ASN A 87 -24.88 -12.79 -30.90
C ASN A 87 -23.90 -12.08 -31.86
N ARG A 88 -23.28 -10.98 -31.42
CA ARG A 88 -22.25 -10.27 -32.19
C ARG A 88 -20.87 -10.79 -31.83
N VAL A 89 -19.99 -10.78 -32.82
CA VAL A 89 -18.56 -11.03 -32.61
C VAL A 89 -17.96 -9.84 -31.86
N SER A 90 -17.24 -10.13 -30.78
CA SER A 90 -16.57 -9.13 -29.95
C SER A 90 -15.18 -9.61 -29.60
N THR A 91 -14.28 -8.65 -29.40
CA THR A 91 -12.92 -8.91 -28.95
C THR A 91 -12.86 -8.78 -27.43
N VAL A 92 -12.28 -9.77 -26.75
CA VAL A 92 -12.11 -9.76 -25.29
C VAL A 92 -10.64 -10.01 -24.89
N PRO A 93 -10.16 -9.41 -23.79
CA PRO A 93 -8.76 -9.51 -23.35
C PRO A 93 -8.47 -10.78 -22.53
N PHE A 94 -9.32 -11.80 -22.60
CA PHE A 94 -9.21 -13.03 -21.83
C PHE A 94 -9.53 -14.25 -22.71
N THR A 95 -9.06 -15.42 -22.30
CA THR A 95 -9.40 -16.69 -22.97
C THR A 95 -10.76 -17.18 -22.46
N PRO A 96 -11.74 -17.43 -23.35
CA PRO A 96 -13.04 -17.95 -22.93
C PRO A 96 -12.88 -19.36 -22.34
N ILE A 97 -13.51 -19.58 -21.19
CA ILE A 97 -13.53 -20.89 -20.53
C ILE A 97 -14.72 -21.69 -21.08
N ALA A 98 -14.47 -22.92 -21.52
CA ALA A 98 -15.54 -23.85 -21.88
C ALA A 98 -16.48 -24.03 -20.68
N ASN A 99 -17.80 -23.92 -20.90
CA ASN A 99 -18.88 -23.94 -19.89
C ASN A 99 -19.21 -22.61 -19.17
N ARG A 100 -18.63 -21.45 -19.57
CA ARG A 100 -19.06 -20.15 -19.05
C ARG A 100 -19.58 -19.22 -20.16
N PRO A 101 -20.73 -18.55 -19.97
CA PRO A 101 -21.22 -17.60 -20.97
C PRO A 101 -20.30 -16.37 -21.06
N VAL A 102 -20.04 -15.93 -22.29
CA VAL A 102 -19.20 -14.77 -22.58
C VAL A 102 -20.04 -13.64 -23.16
N TYR A 103 -19.75 -12.41 -22.74
CA TYR A 103 -20.50 -11.21 -23.12
C TYR A 103 -19.57 -10.15 -23.70
N CYS A 104 -20.07 -9.35 -24.64
CA CYS A 104 -19.33 -8.20 -25.16
C CYS A 104 -19.27 -7.07 -24.11
N PRO A 105 -18.33 -6.11 -24.23
CA PRO A 105 -18.18 -5.01 -23.27
C PRO A 105 -19.46 -4.19 -23.07
N VAL A 106 -20.26 -4.05 -24.13
CA VAL A 106 -21.54 -3.33 -24.10
C VAL A 106 -22.58 -4.08 -23.25
N CYS A 107 -22.72 -5.39 -23.45
CA CYS A 107 -23.65 -6.20 -22.67
C CYS A 107 -23.18 -6.43 -21.23
N TRP A 108 -21.86 -6.49 -21.02
CA TRP A 108 -21.26 -6.60 -19.68
C TRP A 108 -21.56 -5.36 -18.82
N ASN A 109 -21.42 -4.17 -19.38
CA ASN A 109 -21.67 -2.91 -18.64
C ASN A 109 -23.16 -2.60 -18.48
N GLY A 110 -24.00 -3.03 -19.42
CA GLY A 110 -25.44 -2.75 -19.43
C GLY A 110 -26.28 -3.70 -18.56
N VAL A 111 -25.73 -4.84 -18.12
CA VAL A 111 -26.50 -5.91 -17.46
C VAL A 111 -25.78 -6.37 -16.21
N LYS A 112 -25.92 -5.64 -15.11
CA LYS A 112 -25.68 -6.22 -13.79
C LYS A 112 -26.78 -7.27 -13.57
N ASN A 113 -26.42 -8.56 -13.69
CA ASN A 113 -27.19 -9.71 -13.25
C ASN A 113 -28.67 -9.76 -13.65
N THR A 114 -28.98 -10.35 -14.80
CA THR A 114 -30.18 -11.18 -14.89
C THR A 114 -29.74 -12.62 -15.15
N PRO A 115 -29.90 -13.54 -14.17
CA PRO A 115 -29.67 -14.95 -14.43
C PRO A 115 -30.75 -15.39 -15.42
N HIS A 116 -30.36 -15.77 -16.63
CA HIS A 116 -31.28 -16.49 -17.50
C HIS A 116 -31.41 -17.91 -16.97
N LYS A 117 -32.61 -18.16 -16.43
CA LYS A 117 -33.19 -19.41 -15.96
C LYS A 117 -33.06 -20.55 -16.96
#